data_AF-X1NM33-F1
#
_entry.id   AF-X1NM33-F1
#
_cell.length_a   1.000
_cell.length_b   1.000
_cell.length_c   1.000
_cell.angle_alpha   90.00
_cell.angle_beta   90.00
_cell.angle_gamma   90.00
#
_symmetry.space_group_name_H-M   'P 1'
#
loop_
_entity.id
_entity.type
_entity.pdbx_description
1 polymer ?
#
loop_
_entity_poly.entity_id
_entity_poly.type
_entity_poly.pdbx_seq_one_letter_code
_entity_poly.pdbx_strand_id
1 'polypeptide(L)'
;MYSFDTEDNSKGEVLIINFFDGQNHTTFKGEDCQEQAISYLYSMKDRKEKFFATNLEYDLLNVFGHFYTKLLTLYYTPSGLVRAELGKIKFYDTLRNWEMSVEQAGKYVGLPKLKSDFNSVEYCRRDAEITWLLTSTMLDRYDKIGLELKATISSTA
;
A
#
# COMPACT_ATOMS: atom_id res chain seq x y z
N MET A 1 8.66 2.77 7.38
CA MET A 1 7.78 2.97 6.20
C MET A 1 7.66 1.66 5.48
N TYR A 2 6.45 1.32 5.05
CA TYR A 2 6.15 0.12 4.29
C TYR A 2 5.39 0.48 3.02
N SER A 3 5.49 -0.36 2.00
CA SER A 3 4.48 -0.46 0.95
C SER A 3 3.74 -1.79 1.05
N PHE A 4 2.59 -1.87 0.41
CA PHE A 4 1.86 -3.13 0.29
C PHE A 4 1.04 -3.18 -0.99
N ASP A 5 0.69 -4.39 -1.36
CA ASP A 5 -0.08 -4.73 -2.55
C ASP A 5 -0.82 -6.07 -2.30
N THR A 6 -1.90 -6.31 -3.04
CA THR A 6 -2.75 -7.48 -2.87
C THR A 6 -3.20 -8.05 -4.22
N GLU A 7 -3.43 -9.37 -4.25
CA GLU A 7 -3.97 -10.04 -5.43
C GLU A 7 -5.23 -10.82 -5.07
N ASP A 8 -6.22 -10.77 -5.96
CA ASP A 8 -7.45 -11.54 -5.86
C ASP A 8 -7.73 -12.31 -7.16
N ASN A 9 -8.76 -13.15 -7.15
CA ASN A 9 -9.25 -13.82 -8.36
C ASN A 9 -10.31 -13.00 -9.14
N SER A 10 -10.43 -11.71 -8.84
CA SER A 10 -11.46 -10.77 -9.32
C SER A 10 -12.91 -11.19 -9.03
N LYS A 11 -13.12 -12.16 -8.14
CA LYS A 11 -14.43 -12.62 -7.63
C LYS A 11 -14.56 -12.41 -6.12
N GLY A 12 -13.63 -11.65 -5.52
CA GLY A 12 -13.61 -11.33 -4.10
C GLY A 12 -12.87 -12.34 -3.22
N GLU A 13 -12.20 -13.34 -3.80
CA GLU A 13 -11.30 -14.23 -3.06
C GLU A 13 -9.87 -13.69 -3.12
N VAL A 14 -9.35 -13.28 -1.97
CA VAL A 14 -8.00 -12.74 -1.82
C VAL A 14 -7.01 -13.90 -1.82
N LEU A 15 -6.02 -13.83 -2.68
CA LEU A 15 -5.04 -14.89 -2.89
C LEU A 15 -3.71 -14.58 -2.21
N ILE A 16 -3.29 -13.31 -2.29
CA ILE A 16 -1.97 -12.87 -1.85
C ILE A 16 -2.09 -11.49 -1.19
N ILE A 17 -1.42 -11.33 -0.05
CA ILE A 17 -1.19 -10.04 0.59
C ILE A 17 0.30 -9.91 0.85
N ASN A 18 0.92 -8.83 0.39
CA ASN A 18 2.34 -8.60 0.58
C ASN A 18 2.62 -7.23 1.19
N PHE A 19 3.44 -7.21 2.24
CA PHE A 19 4.03 -6.01 2.81
C PHE A 19 5.53 -5.97 2.51
N PHE A 20 6.07 -4.80 2.21
CA PHE A 20 7.50 -4.59 1.94
C PHE A 20 8.04 -3.41 2.75
N ASP A 21 9.12 -3.63 3.51
CA ASP A 21 9.73 -2.61 4.37
C ASP A 21 10.85 -1.80 3.69
N GLY A 22 11.16 -2.12 2.42
CA GLY A 22 12.30 -1.58 1.68
C GLY A 22 13.48 -2.54 1.56
N GLN A 23 13.47 -3.64 2.32
CA GLN A 23 14.51 -4.67 2.33
C GLN A 23 13.91 -6.09 2.31
N ASN A 24 12.86 -6.32 3.10
CA ASN A 24 12.24 -7.62 3.31
C ASN A 24 10.76 -7.60 2.93
N HIS A 25 10.33 -8.73 2.36
CA HIS A 25 8.94 -9.01 2.10
C HIS A 25 8.33 -9.86 3.21
N THR A 26 7.15 -9.46 3.67
CA THR A 26 6.25 -10.29 4.47
C THR A 26 5.04 -10.62 3.61
N THR A 27 4.96 -11.86 3.12
CA THR A 27 3.92 -12.30 2.19
C THR A 27 3.04 -13.37 2.83
N PHE A 28 1.73 -13.20 2.74
CA PHE A 28 0.71 -14.18 3.13
C PHE A 28 -0.01 -14.68 1.87
N LYS A 29 -0.25 -15.98 1.78
CA LYS A 29 -0.90 -16.62 0.62
C LYS A 29 -1.80 -17.76 1.07
N GLY A 30 -2.94 -17.92 0.40
CA GLY A 30 -3.92 -18.97 0.67
C GLY A 30 -5.12 -18.48 1.48
N GLU A 31 -5.97 -19.41 1.91
CA GLU A 31 -7.30 -19.12 2.48
C GLU A 31 -7.24 -18.21 3.72
N ASP A 32 -6.24 -18.37 4.58
CA ASP A 32 -6.10 -17.61 5.82
C ASP A 32 -5.27 -16.32 5.67
N CYS A 33 -4.94 -15.91 4.43
CA CYS A 33 -3.99 -14.80 4.22
C CYS A 33 -4.45 -13.48 4.85
N GLN A 34 -5.77 -13.21 4.85
CA GLN A 34 -6.35 -12.00 5.45
C GLN A 34 -6.15 -11.99 6.98
N GLU A 35 -6.47 -13.08 7.68
CA GLU A 35 -6.31 -13.18 9.14
C GLU A 35 -4.83 -13.09 9.54
N GLN A 36 -3.94 -13.71 8.78
CA GLN A 36 -2.50 -13.64 9.00
C GLN A 36 -1.97 -12.21 8.79
N ALA A 37 -2.42 -11.52 7.74
CA ALA A 37 -2.05 -10.14 7.46
C ALA A 37 -2.51 -9.17 8.57
N ILE A 38 -3.76 -9.29 9.01
CA ILE A 38 -4.29 -8.48 10.12
C ILE A 38 -3.51 -8.76 11.40
N SER A 39 -3.26 -10.03 11.71
CA SER A 39 -2.48 -10.44 12.88
C SER A 39 -1.06 -9.87 12.85
N TYR A 40 -0.43 -9.88 11.67
CA TYR A 40 0.88 -9.27 11.45
C TYR A 40 0.87 -7.78 11.78
N LEU A 41 -0.10 -7.01 11.27
CA LEU A 41 -0.24 -5.57 11.58
C LEU A 41 -0.39 -5.32 13.09
N TYR A 42 -1.14 -6.16 13.80
CA TYR A 42 -1.27 -6.06 15.27
C TYR A 42 -0.02 -6.47 16.04
N SER A 43 0.81 -7.35 15.46
CA SER A 43 2.05 -7.83 16.06
C SER A 43 3.21 -6.84 15.97
N MET A 44 3.12 -5.82 15.11
CA MET A 44 4.16 -4.82 14.92
C MET A 44 4.46 -4.08 16.24
N LYS A 45 5.74 -4.10 16.64
CA LYS A 45 6.21 -3.51 17.90
C LYS A 45 6.02 -2.00 17.94
N ASP A 46 6.33 -1.31 16.83
CA ASP A 46 6.05 0.11 16.67
C ASP A 46 4.86 0.28 15.72
N ARG A 47 3.72 0.67 16.30
CA ARG A 47 2.50 0.90 15.53
C ARG A 47 2.45 2.30 14.89
N LYS A 48 3.53 3.08 14.89
CA LYS A 48 3.56 4.42 14.25
C LYS A 48 3.96 4.39 12.77
N GLU A 49 4.07 3.20 12.19
CA GLU A 49 4.50 3.00 10.81
C GLU A 49 3.49 3.58 9.80
N LYS A 50 4.04 4.07 8.69
CA LYS A 50 3.30 4.53 7.52
C LYS A 50 3.35 3.45 6.43
N PHE A 51 2.19 3.07 5.91
CA PHE A 51 2.01 2.10 4.83
C PHE A 51 1.48 2.82 3.59
N PHE A 52 2.02 2.46 2.42
CA PHE A 52 1.64 3.06 1.14
C PHE A 52 1.18 1.97 0.17
N ALA A 53 0.08 2.22 -0.53
CA ALA A 53 -0.39 1.36 -1.61
C ALA A 53 -0.85 2.21 -2.80
N THR A 54 -0.80 1.62 -3.98
CA THR A 54 -1.29 2.25 -5.21
C THR A 54 -2.72 1.77 -5.45
N ASN A 55 -3.71 2.63 -5.15
CA ASN A 55 -5.14 2.28 -4.99
C ASN A 55 -5.47 1.70 -3.60
N LEU A 56 -5.12 2.46 -2.57
CA LEU A 56 -5.24 2.05 -1.16
C LEU A 56 -6.58 1.40 -0.78
N GLU A 57 -7.70 1.93 -1.26
CA GLU A 57 -9.02 1.43 -0.88
C GLU A 57 -9.23 -0.03 -1.30
N TYR A 58 -8.77 -0.38 -2.50
CA TYR A 58 -8.83 -1.76 -3.00
C TYR A 58 -7.99 -2.70 -2.12
N ASP A 59 -6.73 -2.35 -1.86
CA ASP A 59 -5.85 -3.19 -1.05
C ASP A 59 -6.34 -3.34 0.39
N LEU A 60 -6.89 -2.28 0.99
CA LEU A 60 -7.48 -2.38 2.32
C LEU A 60 -8.74 -3.24 2.35
N LEU A 61 -9.58 -3.20 1.31
CA LEU A 61 -10.71 -4.11 1.20
C LEU A 61 -10.24 -5.57 1.11
N ASN A 62 -9.15 -5.83 0.38
CA ASN A 62 -8.54 -7.16 0.33
C ASN A 62 -7.91 -7.57 1.67
N VAL A 63 -7.25 -6.68 2.39
CA VAL A 63 -6.64 -7.02 3.70
C VAL A 63 -7.71 -7.25 4.77
N PHE A 64 -8.70 -6.35 4.88
CA PHE A 64 -9.62 -6.32 6.00
C PHE A 64 -10.98 -6.97 5.70
N GLY A 65 -11.35 -7.12 4.43
CA GLY A 65 -12.62 -7.70 4.02
C GLY A 65 -13.82 -7.08 4.75
N HIS A 66 -14.63 -7.94 5.37
CA HIS A 66 -15.80 -7.51 6.14
C HIS A 66 -15.48 -6.74 7.44
N PHE A 67 -14.21 -6.71 7.87
CA PHE A 67 -13.74 -5.90 8.99
C PHE A 67 -13.32 -4.49 8.58
N TYR A 68 -13.28 -4.17 7.28
CA TYR A 68 -12.79 -2.90 6.73
C TYR A 68 -13.33 -1.67 7.47
N THR A 69 -14.65 -1.54 7.61
CA THR A 69 -15.27 -0.40 8.31
C THR A 69 -15.33 -0.54 9.83
N LYS A 70 -15.03 -1.72 10.37
CA LYS A 70 -15.07 -2.00 11.82
C LYS A 70 -13.74 -1.73 12.51
N LEU A 71 -12.64 -1.96 11.80
CA LEU A 71 -11.28 -1.84 12.35
C LEU A 71 -10.57 -0.55 11.92
N LEU A 72 -10.94 0.03 10.78
CA LEU A 72 -10.28 1.20 10.23
C LEU A 72 -11.05 2.49 10.49
N THR A 73 -10.31 3.55 10.81
CA THR A 73 -10.80 4.92 10.66
C THR A 73 -10.45 5.39 9.25
N LEU A 74 -11.47 5.69 8.44
CA LEU A 74 -11.31 6.04 7.03
C LEU A 74 -11.45 7.56 6.82
N TYR A 75 -10.56 8.13 6.01
CA TYR A 75 -10.57 9.55 5.67
C TYR A 75 -10.77 9.71 4.17
N TYR A 76 -11.89 10.34 3.81
CA TYR A 76 -12.29 10.59 2.44
C TYR A 76 -12.20 12.07 2.08
N THR A 77 -11.94 12.33 0.81
CA THR A 77 -12.18 13.62 0.16
C THR A 77 -13.18 13.40 -0.98
N PRO A 78 -13.69 14.44 -1.66
CA PRO A 78 -14.59 14.25 -2.81
C PRO A 78 -14.01 13.38 -3.93
N SER A 79 -12.68 13.25 -4.02
CA SER A 79 -12.02 12.38 -5.01
C SER A 79 -11.88 10.91 -4.55
N GLY A 80 -12.19 10.59 -3.29
CA GLY A 80 -12.20 9.24 -2.72
C GLY A 80 -11.35 9.10 -1.45
N LEU A 81 -11.01 7.86 -1.09
CA LEU A 81 -10.18 7.55 0.09
C LEU A 81 -8.78 8.17 -0.08
N VAL A 82 -8.31 8.88 0.95
CA VAL A 82 -6.95 9.48 0.97
C VAL A 82 -6.06 8.87 2.03
N ARG A 83 -6.66 8.36 3.11
CA ARG A 83 -5.94 7.79 4.24
C ARG A 83 -6.85 6.86 5.02
N ALA A 84 -6.27 5.82 5.61
CA ALA A 84 -6.91 5.03 6.65
C ALA A 84 -6.00 4.92 7.88
N GLU A 85 -6.58 4.61 9.03
CA GLU A 85 -5.83 4.38 10.27
C GLU A 85 -6.28 3.10 10.98
N LEU A 86 -5.32 2.28 11.40
CA LEU A 86 -5.52 1.14 12.30
C LEU A 86 -4.78 1.44 13.61
N GLY A 87 -5.51 2.01 14.58
CA GLY A 87 -4.90 2.52 15.81
C GLY A 87 -3.90 3.65 15.51
N LYS A 88 -2.59 3.37 15.60
CA LYS A 88 -1.53 4.35 15.28
C LYS A 88 -0.92 4.16 13.88
N ILE A 89 -1.23 3.03 13.22
CA ILE A 89 -0.71 2.72 11.88
C ILE A 89 -1.48 3.58 10.89
N LYS A 90 -0.77 4.22 9.97
CA LYS A 90 -1.37 5.09 8.97
C LYS A 90 -1.16 4.51 7.58
N PHE A 91 -2.22 4.41 6.81
CA PHE A 91 -2.20 3.96 5.42
C PHE A 91 -2.47 5.14 4.49
N TYR A 92 -1.70 5.26 3.43
CA TYR A 92 -1.76 6.36 2.46
C TYR A 92 -1.88 5.83 1.04
N ASP A 93 -2.68 6.53 0.25
CA ASP A 93 -2.86 6.22 -1.16
C ASP A 93 -1.85 7.02 -2.00
N THR A 94 -0.99 6.32 -2.72
CA THR A 94 -0.02 6.97 -3.61
C THR A 94 -0.72 7.69 -4.76
N LEU A 95 -1.88 7.21 -5.24
CA LEU A 95 -2.61 7.84 -6.34
C LEU A 95 -3.13 9.24 -5.99
N ARG A 96 -3.26 9.56 -4.71
CA ARG A 96 -3.68 10.89 -4.22
C ARG A 96 -2.55 11.90 -4.14
N ASN A 97 -1.32 11.42 -4.26
CA ASN A 97 -0.12 12.22 -4.23
C ASN A 97 0.52 12.27 -5.62
N TRP A 98 0.55 11.13 -6.30
CA TRP A 98 1.14 10.95 -7.61
C TRP A 98 0.17 10.09 -8.43
N GLU A 99 -0.59 10.73 -9.33
CA GLU A 99 -1.55 10.08 -10.21
C GLU A 99 -0.84 9.23 -11.28
N MET A 100 -0.27 8.12 -10.83
CA MET A 100 0.61 7.26 -11.62
C MET A 100 0.29 5.80 -11.32
N SER A 101 -0.05 5.02 -12.34
CA SER A 101 -0.25 3.58 -12.17
C SER A 101 1.06 2.89 -11.77
N VAL A 102 0.99 1.69 -11.19
CA VAL A 102 2.19 0.91 -10.85
C VAL A 102 3.08 0.67 -12.08
N GLU A 103 2.49 0.49 -13.27
CA GLU A 103 3.27 0.34 -14.50
C GLU A 103 4.04 1.63 -14.86
N GLN A 104 3.38 2.78 -14.79
CA GLN A 104 4.02 4.08 -15.04
C GLN A 104 5.09 4.38 -13.98
N ALA A 105 4.80 4.07 -12.71
CA ALA A 105 5.73 4.20 -11.59
C ALA A 105 6.97 3.33 -11.79
N GLY A 106 6.79 2.08 -12.22
CA GLY A 106 7.88 1.16 -12.50
C GLY A 106 8.82 1.68 -13.60
N LYS A 107 8.26 2.24 -14.67
CA LYS A 107 9.06 2.90 -15.73
C LYS A 107 9.81 4.11 -15.17
N TYR A 108 9.19 4.88 -14.30
CA TYR A 108 9.78 6.07 -13.70
C TYR A 108 10.95 5.77 -12.76
N VAL A 109 10.82 4.76 -11.90
CA VAL A 109 11.87 4.37 -10.93
C VAL A 109 12.89 3.38 -11.51
N GLY A 110 12.77 3.02 -12.79
CA GLY A 110 13.67 2.07 -13.46
C GLY A 110 13.47 0.62 -13.03
N LEU A 111 12.31 0.27 -12.46
CA LEU A 111 11.93 -1.08 -12.07
C LEU A 111 10.65 -1.51 -12.82
N PRO A 112 10.76 -2.11 -14.02
CA PRO A 112 9.60 -2.47 -14.81
C PRO A 112 8.65 -3.44 -14.09
N LYS A 113 7.35 -3.21 -14.24
CA LYS A 113 6.30 -4.13 -13.77
C LYS A 113 6.43 -5.48 -14.48
N LEU A 114 6.22 -6.57 -13.74
CA LEU A 114 6.20 -7.92 -14.30
C LEU A 114 4.92 -8.13 -15.13
N LYS A 115 4.91 -9.16 -15.97
CA LYS A 115 3.69 -9.57 -16.68
C LYS A 115 2.63 -10.00 -15.65
N SER A 116 1.40 -9.52 -15.83
CA SER A 116 0.29 -9.81 -14.91
C SER A 116 0.05 -11.30 -14.74
N ASP A 117 0.13 -11.74 -13.48
CA ASP A 117 -0.24 -13.06 -13.00
C ASP A 117 -0.68 -12.93 -11.54
N PHE A 118 -2.00 -12.87 -11.32
CA PHE A 118 -2.61 -12.67 -10.00
C PHE A 118 -2.36 -13.84 -9.02
N ASN A 119 -1.81 -14.97 -9.48
CA ASN A 119 -1.40 -16.08 -8.61
C ASN A 119 0.10 -16.03 -8.24
N SER A 120 0.85 -15.11 -8.83
CA SER A 120 2.29 -14.98 -8.66
C SER A 120 2.64 -14.06 -7.50
N VAL A 121 3.29 -14.64 -6.49
CA VAL A 121 3.86 -13.88 -5.37
C VAL A 121 4.87 -12.86 -5.86
N GLU A 122 5.68 -13.21 -6.86
CA GLU A 122 6.72 -12.31 -7.39
C GLU A 122 6.11 -11.11 -8.12
N TYR A 123 4.95 -11.27 -8.75
CA TYR A 123 4.22 -10.16 -9.38
C TYR A 123 3.72 -9.16 -8.32
N CYS A 124 3.03 -9.62 -7.28
CA CYS A 124 2.57 -8.78 -6.17
C CYS A 124 3.74 -8.11 -5.40
N ARG A 125 4.83 -8.87 -5.18
CA ARG A 125 6.05 -8.33 -4.57
C ARG A 125 6.63 -7.20 -5.40
N ARG A 126 6.71 -7.37 -6.72
CA ARG A 126 7.20 -6.33 -7.64
C ARG A 126 6.37 -5.06 -7.54
N ASP A 127 5.06 -5.17 -7.47
CA ASP A 127 4.18 -4.00 -7.37
C ASP A 127 4.37 -3.24 -6.06
N ALA A 128 4.56 -3.97 -4.94
CA ALA A 128 4.92 -3.37 -3.67
C ALA A 128 6.32 -2.71 -3.71
N GLU A 129 7.33 -3.34 -4.31
CA GLU A 129 8.67 -2.77 -4.50
C GLU A 129 8.63 -1.46 -5.28
N ILE A 130 7.91 -1.45 -6.41
CA ILE A 130 7.73 -0.26 -7.25
C ILE A 130 7.08 0.86 -6.44
N THR A 131 6.00 0.54 -5.71
CA THR A 131 5.29 1.51 -4.86
C THR A 131 6.20 2.09 -3.77
N TRP A 132 7.03 1.24 -3.14
CA TRP A 132 8.00 1.70 -2.13
C TRP A 132 9.05 2.61 -2.75
N LEU A 133 9.65 2.22 -3.88
CA LEU A 133 10.69 3.00 -4.54
C LEU A 133 10.17 4.35 -5.01
N LEU A 134 8.95 4.40 -5.57
CA LEU A 134 8.30 5.65 -5.94
C LEU A 134 8.14 6.54 -4.70
N THR A 135 7.58 5.98 -3.63
CA THR A 135 7.30 6.72 -2.39
C THR A 135 8.60 7.26 -1.77
N SER A 136 9.61 6.42 -1.61
CA SER A 136 10.95 6.80 -1.13
C SER A 136 11.57 7.90 -1.97
N THR A 137 11.52 7.77 -3.29
CA THR A 137 12.07 8.76 -4.24
C THR A 137 11.36 10.11 -4.11
N MET A 138 10.05 10.11 -3.96
CA MET A 138 9.28 11.34 -3.86
C MET A 138 9.42 12.01 -2.49
N LEU A 139 9.47 11.23 -1.40
CA LEU A 139 9.73 11.74 -0.06
C LEU A 139 11.11 12.39 0.05
N ASP A 140 12.15 11.75 -0.50
CA ASP A 140 13.51 12.33 -0.55
C ASP A 140 13.54 13.64 -1.34
N ARG A 141 12.77 13.75 -2.42
CA ARG A 141 12.62 15.01 -3.16
C ARG A 141 11.94 16.10 -2.36
N TYR A 142 10.89 15.76 -1.62
CA TYR A 142 10.19 16.73 -0.76
C TYR A 142 11.07 17.22 0.38
N ASP A 143 11.80 16.31 1.03
CA ASP A 143 12.76 16.67 2.08
C ASP A 143 13.83 17.66 1.58
N LYS A 144 14.37 17.44 0.37
CA LYS A 144 15.35 18.33 -0.28
C LYS A 144 14.84 19.74 -0.55
N ILE A 145 13.52 19.94 -0.65
CA ILE A 145 12.89 21.26 -0.84
C ILE A 145 12.15 21.75 0.41
N GLY A 146 12.33 21.08 1.55
CA GLY A 146 11.77 21.47 2.85
C GLY A 146 10.26 21.22 2.98
N LEU A 147 9.69 20.32 2.18
CA LEU A 147 8.27 19.96 2.22
C LEU A 147 8.03 18.66 2.99
N GLU A 148 6.93 18.59 3.74
CA GLU A 148 6.48 17.36 4.39
C GLU A 148 5.23 16.79 3.70
N LEU A 149 5.29 15.50 3.34
CA LEU A 149 4.16 14.80 2.72
C LEU A 149 2.95 14.74 3.66
N LYS A 150 1.83 15.32 3.21
CA LYS A 150 0.52 15.16 3.86
C LYS A 150 -0.31 14.08 3.15
N ALA A 151 -1.57 13.90 3.55
CA ALA A 151 -2.43 12.86 2.97
C ALA A 151 -2.71 13.05 1.46
N THR A 152 -2.61 14.28 0.95
CA THR A 152 -2.81 14.61 -0.48
C THR A 152 -1.74 15.59 -0.95
N ILE A 153 -1.47 15.61 -2.27
CA ILE A 153 -0.55 16.59 -2.88
C ILE A 153 -1.03 18.03 -2.65
N SER A 154 -2.33 18.27 -2.72
CA SER A 154 -2.95 19.58 -2.46
C SER A 154 -2.75 20.09 -1.03
N SER A 155 -2.44 19.19 -0.09
CA SER A 155 -2.19 19.54 1.31
C SER A 155 -0.69 19.64 1.64
N THR A 156 0.18 19.18 0.73
CA THR A 156 1.64 19.22 0.87
C THR A 156 2.09 20.64 0.56
N ALA A 157 2.58 21.35 1.58
CA ALA A 157 2.85 22.79 1.58
C ALA A 157 4.22 23.09 2.19
#